data_AF-A0A2N3B2H8-F1
#
_entry.id   AF-A0A2N3B2H8-F1
#
_cell.length_a   1.000
_cell.length_b   1.000
_cell.length_c   1.000
_cell.angle_alpha   90.00
_cell.angle_beta   90.00
_cell.angle_gamma   90.00
#
_symmetry.space_group_name_H-M   'P 1'
#
loop_
_entity.id
_entity.type
_entity.pdbx_description
1 polymer ?
#
loop_
_entity_poly.entity_id
_entity_poly.type
_entity_poly.pdbx_seq_one_letter_code
_entity_poly.pdbx_strand_id
1 'polypeptide(L)'
;LRTRIHQWVGEEAALGNLSAKAANVLDAVLYRGELPRGELETIVGTGERQARRVASTLVDMGVLSSESSRASLHIAFPAALASRWMPGLFPEKPT
;
A
#
# COMPACT_ATOMS: atom_id res chain seq x y z
N LEU A 1 -4.20 2.58 -12.58
CA LEU A 1 -3.88 1.92 -11.30
C LEU A 1 -3.77 2.92 -10.14
N ARG A 2 -2.81 3.86 -10.19
CA ARG A 2 -2.61 4.90 -9.16
C ARG A 2 -3.88 5.58 -8.64
N THR A 3 -4.75 6.08 -9.54
CA THR A 3 -6.02 6.72 -9.14
C THR A 3 -6.91 5.84 -8.27
N ARG A 4 -7.00 4.54 -8.59
CA ARG A 4 -7.82 3.58 -7.82
C ARG A 4 -7.22 3.29 -6.45
N ILE A 5 -5.88 3.27 -6.36
CA ILE A 5 -5.16 3.13 -5.10
C ILE A 5 -5.41 4.35 -4.21
N HIS A 6 -5.31 5.56 -4.75
CA HIS A 6 -5.61 6.79 -4.02
C HIS A 6 -7.06 6.84 -3.54
N GLN A 7 -8.02 6.41 -4.37
CA GLN A 7 -9.42 6.29 -3.96
C GLN A 7 -9.61 5.32 -2.80
N TRP A 8 -9.02 4.12 -2.88
CA TRP A 8 -9.08 3.15 -1.80
C TRP A 8 -8.44 3.68 -0.50
N VAL A 9 -7.25 4.30 -0.59
CA VAL A 9 -6.60 4.92 0.59
C VAL A 9 -7.50 6.01 1.19
N GLY A 10 -8.13 6.83 0.36
CA GLY A 10 -9.05 7.88 0.80
C GLY A 10 -10.23 7.33 1.59
N GLU A 11 -10.81 6.21 1.15
CA GLU A 11 -11.90 5.53 1.85
C GLU A 11 -11.44 4.94 3.19
N GLU A 12 -10.33 4.19 3.20
CA GLU A 12 -9.79 3.63 4.45
C GLU A 12 -9.38 4.73 5.45
N ALA A 13 -8.92 5.87 4.95
CA ALA A 13 -8.61 7.03 5.79
C ALA A 13 -9.86 7.69 6.37
N ALA A 14 -10.94 7.80 5.60
CA ALA A 14 -12.23 8.27 6.11
C ALA A 14 -12.84 7.34 7.16
N LEU A 15 -12.58 6.03 7.04
CA LEU A 15 -12.98 5.01 8.02
C LEU A 15 -12.07 4.95 9.26
N GLY A 16 -10.92 5.63 9.24
CA GLY A 16 -9.94 5.61 10.34
C GLY A 16 -9.05 4.36 10.38
N ASN A 17 -9.13 3.50 9.37
CA ASN A 17 -8.35 2.26 9.28
C ASN A 17 -6.92 2.50 8.82
N LEU A 18 -6.70 3.54 8.00
CA LEU A 18 -5.42 3.85 7.38
C LEU A 18 -5.12 5.35 7.47
N SER A 19 -3.84 5.73 7.50
CA SER A 19 -3.49 7.15 7.34
C SER A 19 -3.61 7.55 5.88
N ALA A 20 -4.17 8.75 5.59
CA ALA A 20 -4.15 9.32 4.24
C ALA A 20 -2.72 9.42 3.65
N LYS A 21 -1.69 9.52 4.51
CA LYS A 21 -0.28 9.54 4.10
C LYS A 21 0.23 8.21 3.53
N ALA A 22 -0.53 7.12 3.70
CA ALA A 22 -0.23 5.83 3.08
C ALA A 22 -0.18 5.91 1.55
N ALA A 23 -0.92 6.83 0.94
CA ALA A 23 -0.86 7.07 -0.50
C ALA A 23 0.56 7.39 -1.00
N ASN A 24 1.35 8.13 -0.21
CA ASN A 24 2.73 8.46 -0.56
C ASN A 24 3.64 7.22 -0.57
N VAL A 25 3.44 6.32 0.39
CA VAL A 25 4.18 5.06 0.49
C VAL A 25 3.86 4.18 -0.72
N LEU A 26 2.57 4.05 -1.05
CA LEU A 26 2.14 3.26 -2.20
C LEU A 26 2.61 3.87 -3.52
N ASP A 27 2.55 5.20 -3.68
CA ASP A 27 3.14 5.86 -4.84
C ASP A 27 4.63 5.55 -4.96
N ALA A 28 5.41 5.70 -3.88
CA ALA A 28 6.84 5.42 -3.90
C ALA A 28 7.15 3.98 -4.33
N VAL A 29 6.44 2.99 -3.78
CA VAL A 29 6.62 1.58 -4.13
C VAL A 29 6.14 1.29 -5.55
N LEU A 30 5.03 1.88 -6.00
CA LEU A 30 4.53 1.71 -7.37
C LEU A 30 5.52 2.24 -8.42
N TYR A 31 6.18 3.36 -8.13
CA TYR A 31 7.13 3.98 -9.06
C TYR A 31 8.52 3.35 -9.01
N ARG A 32 8.98 2.92 -7.83
CA ARG A 32 10.34 2.39 -7.63
C ARG A 32 10.42 0.87 -7.63
N GLY A 33 9.30 0.17 -7.48
CA GLY A 33 9.22 -1.29 -7.32
C GLY A 33 9.48 -1.76 -5.89
N GLU A 34 10.40 -1.10 -5.19
CA GLU A 34 10.73 -1.38 -3.80
C GLU A 34 10.90 -0.10 -2.97
N LEU A 35 10.73 -0.22 -1.66
CA LEU A 35 10.95 0.87 -0.72
C LEU A 35 11.75 0.43 0.51
N PRO A 36 12.99 0.91 0.69
CA PRO A 36 13.74 0.70 1.91
C PRO A 36 13.01 1.29 3.12
N ARG A 37 12.95 0.53 4.23
CA ARG A 37 12.27 0.98 5.47
C ARG A 37 12.86 2.27 6.05
N GLY A 38 14.13 2.56 5.79
CA GLY A 38 14.80 3.80 6.21
C GLY A 38 14.24 5.05 5.54
N GLU A 39 13.60 4.92 4.37
CA GLU A 39 13.04 6.05 3.62
C GLU A 39 11.57 6.35 3.98
N LEU A 40 10.95 5.50 4.81
CA LEU A 40 9.56 5.66 5.23
C LEU A 40 9.31 7.02 5.91
N GLU A 41 10.24 7.45 6.76
CA GLU A 41 10.11 8.72 7.47
C GLU A 41 10.02 9.90 6.50
N THR A 42 10.91 9.92 5.51
CA THR A 42 10.98 10.95 4.47
C THR A 42 9.75 10.96 3.58
N ILE A 43 9.25 9.79 3.18
CA ILE A 43 8.10 9.67 2.27
C ILE A 43 6.78 10.02 2.95
N VAL A 44 6.61 9.56 4.19
CA VAL A 44 5.40 9.83 4.97
C VAL A 44 5.42 11.28 5.50
N GLY A 45 6.61 11.86 5.70
CA GLY A 45 6.75 13.22 6.25
C GLY A 45 6.19 13.31 7.66
N THR A 46 6.48 12.30 8.48
CA THR A 46 6.07 12.17 9.90
C THR A 46 7.21 11.55 10.67
N GLY A 47 7.24 11.70 11.99
CA GLY A 47 8.24 11.02 12.82
C GLY A 47 8.26 9.49 12.62
N GLU A 48 9.44 8.90 12.83
CA GLU A 48 9.76 7.49 12.61
C GLU A 48 8.71 6.49 13.15
N ARG A 49 8.09 6.77 14.31
CA ARG A 49 7.03 5.90 14.89
C ARG A 49 5.77 5.86 14.03
N GLN A 50 5.33 7.02 13.56
CA GLN A 50 4.12 7.11 12.73
C GLN A 50 4.37 6.52 11.35
N ALA A 51 5.54 6.77 10.76
CA ALA A 51 5.94 6.19 9.49
C ALA A 51 5.96 4.65 9.55
N ARG A 52 6.54 4.08 10.62
CA ARG A 52 6.52 2.62 10.86
C ARG A 52 5.11 2.08 11.03
N ARG A 53 4.22 2.80 11.73
CA ARG A 53 2.81 2.39 11.90
C ARG A 53 2.05 2.37 10.58
N VAL A 54 2.27 3.36 9.71
CA VAL A 54 1.65 3.37 8.37
C VAL A 54 2.09 2.14 7.58
N ALA A 55 3.39 1.85 7.57
CA ALA A 55 3.92 0.69 6.88
C ALA A 55 3.40 -0.64 7.47
N SER A 56 3.33 -0.77 8.79
CA SER A 56 2.81 -1.99 9.43
C SER A 56 1.34 -2.21 9.08
N THR A 57 0.50 -1.17 9.15
CA THR A 57 -0.91 -1.27 8.77
C THR A 57 -1.09 -1.71 7.31
N LEU A 58 -0.28 -1.19 6.39
CA LEU A 58 -0.32 -1.63 4.98
C LEU A 58 0.12 -3.09 4.79
N VAL A 59 1.07 -3.56 5.60
CA VAL A 59 1.49 -4.97 5.61
C VAL A 59 0.40 -5.85 6.20
N ASP A 60 -0.25 -5.43 7.29
CA ASP A 60 -1.34 -6.16 7.92
C ASP A 60 -2.57 -6.27 6.99
N MET A 61 -2.81 -5.24 6.17
CA MET A 61 -3.83 -5.26 5.10
C MET A 61 -3.43 -6.10 3.88
N GLY A 62 -2.21 -6.66 3.84
CA GLY A 62 -1.70 -7.46 2.73
C GLY A 62 -1.39 -6.65 1.47
N VAL A 63 -1.33 -5.32 1.58
CA VAL A 63 -1.06 -4.40 0.47
C VAL A 63 0.43 -4.17 0.27
N LEU A 64 1.20 -4.24 1.36
CA LEU A 64 2.66 -4.29 1.29
C LEU A 64 3.14 -5.64 1.80
N SER A 65 4.29 -6.08 1.29
CA SER A 65 5.01 -7.25 1.78
C SER A 65 6.49 -6.94 1.91
N SER A 66 7.19 -7.64 2.81
CA SER A 66 8.64 -7.68 2.81
C SER A 66 9.12 -9.08 3.16
N GLU A 67 10.23 -9.49 2.56
CA GLU A 67 10.81 -10.82 2.78
C GLU A 67 11.33 -11.02 4.21
N SER A 68 11.70 -9.93 4.89
CA SER A 68 12.09 -9.94 6.31
C SER A 68 11.80 -8.60 6.97
N SER A 69 12.01 -8.52 8.28
CA SER A 69 11.86 -7.27 9.05
C SER A 69 12.85 -6.16 8.62
N ARG A 70 13.94 -6.51 7.94
CA ARG A 70 14.95 -5.56 7.42
C ARG A 70 14.85 -5.34 5.91
N ALA A 71 14.11 -6.17 5.19
CA ALA A 71 13.98 -6.08 3.74
C ALA A 71 13.15 -4.86 3.31
N SER A 72 13.37 -4.43 2.07
CA SER A 72 12.54 -3.43 1.39
C SER A 72 11.06 -3.87 1.35
N LEU A 73 10.17 -2.89 1.38
CA LEU A 73 8.75 -3.07 1.18
C LEU A 73 8.43 -3.13 -0.32
N HIS A 74 7.58 -4.08 -0.69
CA HIS A 74 7.11 -4.27 -2.06
C HIS A 74 5.60 -4.22 -2.09
N ILE A 75 5.03 -3.81 -3.22
CA ILE A 75 3.58 -3.82 -3.38
C ILE A 75 3.11 -5.26 -3.54
N ALA A 76 2.21 -5.65 -2.64
CA ALA A 76 1.45 -6.87 -2.76
C ALA A 76 0.09 -6.53 -3.39
N PHE A 77 -0.41 -7.44 -4.21
CA PHE A 77 -1.74 -7.33 -4.83
C PHE A 77 -2.66 -8.36 -4.17
N PRO A 78 -3.24 -8.06 -2.99
CA PRO A 78 -4.07 -9.03 -2.30
C PRO A 78 -5.32 -9.30 -3.14
N ALA A 79 -5.75 -10.56 -3.19
CA ALA A 79 -6.89 -11.00 -3.98
C ALA A 79 -8.17 -10.18 -3.68
N ALA A 80 -8.35 -9.78 -2.41
CA ALA A 80 -9.47 -8.94 -1.97
C ALA A 80 -9.52 -7.56 -2.65
N LEU A 81 -8.36 -7.00 -3.02
CA LEU A 81 -8.26 -5.70 -3.71
C LEU A 81 -7.95 -5.84 -5.21
N ALA A 82 -7.62 -7.05 -5.69
CA ALA A 82 -7.24 -7.29 -7.08
C ALA A 82 -8.32 -6.86 -8.07
N SER A 83 -9.59 -7.23 -7.84
CA SER A 83 -10.73 -6.83 -8.69
C SER A 83 -10.93 -5.32 -8.72
N ARG A 84 -10.67 -4.65 -7.60
CA ARG A 84 -10.84 -3.20 -7.44
C ARG A 84 -9.72 -2.41 -8.10
N TRP A 85 -8.47 -2.82 -7.89
CA TRP A 85 -7.30 -2.12 -8.41
C TRP A 85 -7.06 -2.41 -9.90
N MET A 86 -7.31 -3.66 -10.30
CA MET A 86 -7.07 -4.22 -11.63
C MET A 86 -8.34 -4.92 -12.14
N PRO A 87 -9.39 -4.17 -12.53
CA PRO A 87 -10.57 -4.77 -13.15
C PRO A 87 -10.16 -5.47 -14.45
N GLY A 88 -10.68 -6.68 -14.66
CA GLY A 88 -10.33 -7.55 -15.80
C GLY A 88 -9.08 -8.41 -15.61
N LEU A 89 -8.48 -8.45 -14.41
CA LEU A 89 -7.34 -9.32 -14.10
C LEU A 89 -7.72 -10.82 -14.16
N PHE A 90 -8.95 -11.13 -13.80
CA PHE A 90 -9.50 -12.48 -13.89
C PHE A 90 -10.53 -12.52 -15.02
N PRO A 91 -10.53 -13.56 -15.86
CA PRO A 91 -11.59 -13.74 -16.84
C PRO A 91 -12.94 -13.84 -16.09
N GLU A 92 -13.96 -13.16 -16.61
CA GLU A 92 -15.32 -13.39 -16.15
C GLU A 92 -15.61 -14.88 -16.34
N LYS A 93 -16.19 -15.54 -15.32
CA LYS A 93 -16.57 -16.95 -15.45
C LYS A 93 -17.41 -17.07 -16.71
N PRO A 94 -17.05 -17.92 -17.68
CA PRO A 94 -17.93 -18.17 -18.81
C PRO A 94 -19.25 -18.68 -18.24
N THR A 95 -20.31 -17.93 -18.51
CA THR A 95 -21.70 -18.29 -18.21
C THR A 95 -22.08 -19.58 -18.90
#